data_AF-A0A5C3MZ28-F1
#
_entry.id   AF-A0A5C3MZ28-F1
#
_cell.length_a   1.000
_cell.length_b   1.000
_cell.length_c   1.000
_cell.angle_alpha   90.00
_cell.angle_beta   90.00
_cell.angle_gamma   90.00
#
_symmetry.space_group_name_H-M   'P 1'
#
loop_
_entity.id
_entity.type
_entity.pdbx_description
1 polymer ?
#
loop_
_entity_poly.entity_id
_entity_poly.type
_entity_poly.pdbx_seq_one_letter_code
_entity_poly.pdbx_strand_id
1 'polypeptide(L)'
;MADQPFSLTQAVFKAAHPDINVIPVHINALTERHIAAFIKSRENDFVGVAGAYGPRCALVAVAFATPTEVLLVRFSSSEDAAKRQVTRKNRRRSTLDMLQDALLCHSGMQKLSFNMDRLATSLFLDQRIRLVQGIDIQSAVGPVSCRQDMPLVFKALGGKQTLHASNVAKCFGDEKFVDDSKLAIRAWASYHSMATLFPDSSLRNFSTVDTKSLDKKVRRSWCTVSFTRLMIQR
;
A
#
# COMPACT_ATOMS: atom_id res chain seq x y z
N MET A 1 5.83 -13.37 -17.51
CA MET A 1 4.49 -13.17 -18.11
C MET A 1 3.64 -12.24 -17.22
N ALA A 2 4.14 -11.06 -16.82
CA ALA A 2 3.64 -10.41 -15.59
C ALA A 2 2.86 -9.09 -15.76
N ASP A 3 2.65 -8.57 -16.98
CA ASP A 3 2.05 -7.24 -17.17
C ASP A 3 0.72 -7.28 -17.95
N GLN A 4 0.05 -8.43 -18.00
CA GLN A 4 -1.27 -8.54 -18.61
C GLN A 4 -2.38 -8.36 -17.58
N PRO A 5 -3.43 -7.56 -17.87
CA PRO A 5 -4.61 -7.48 -17.02
C PRO A 5 -5.26 -8.86 -16.83
N PHE A 6 -5.81 -9.07 -15.64
CA PHE A 6 -6.50 -10.31 -15.30
C PHE A 6 -7.66 -10.02 -14.33
N SER A 7 -8.64 -10.92 -14.31
CA SER A 7 -9.78 -10.84 -13.38
C SER A 7 -9.55 -11.75 -12.17
N LEU A 8 -9.98 -11.31 -11.00
CA LEU A 8 -9.94 -12.06 -9.75
C LEU A 8 -11.31 -12.10 -9.10
N THR A 9 -11.75 -13.30 -8.73
CA THR A 9 -12.85 -13.46 -7.78
C THR A 9 -12.27 -13.48 -6.37
N GLN A 10 -12.74 -12.58 -5.50
CA GLN A 10 -12.30 -12.56 -4.11
C GLN A 10 -12.79 -13.82 -3.37
N ALA A 11 -11.95 -14.37 -2.51
CA ALA A 11 -12.28 -15.55 -1.69
C ALA A 11 -12.14 -15.28 -0.18
N VAL A 12 -12.02 -14.00 0.21
CA VAL A 12 -11.79 -13.59 1.61
C VAL A 12 -13.10 -13.51 2.37
N PHE A 13 -14.10 -12.84 1.80
CA PHE A 13 -15.43 -12.68 2.35
C PHE A 13 -16.34 -13.80 1.87
N LYS A 14 -17.23 -14.27 2.75
CA LYS A 14 -18.28 -15.25 2.42
C LYS A 14 -19.38 -14.65 1.53
N ALA A 15 -19.53 -13.32 1.57
CA ALA A 15 -20.46 -12.61 0.72
C ALA A 15 -19.99 -12.64 -0.73
N ALA A 16 -20.95 -12.62 -1.66
CA ALA A 16 -20.64 -12.46 -3.07
C ALA A 16 -20.24 -11.00 -3.36
N HIS A 17 -19.20 -10.84 -4.16
CA HIS A 17 -18.73 -9.54 -4.63
C HIS A 17 -18.48 -9.62 -6.14
N PRO A 18 -18.56 -8.48 -6.86
CA PRO A 18 -18.13 -8.43 -8.25
C PRO A 18 -16.68 -8.88 -8.41
N ASP A 19 -16.37 -9.34 -9.63
CA ASP A 19 -14.99 -9.63 -9.99
C ASP A 19 -14.12 -8.36 -9.97
N ILE A 20 -12.85 -8.56 -9.63
CA ILE A 20 -11.85 -7.51 -9.47
C ILE A 20 -10.93 -7.53 -10.68
N ASN A 21 -10.94 -6.46 -11.46
CA ASN A 21 -10.04 -6.28 -12.59
C ASN A 21 -8.68 -5.78 -12.11
N VAL A 22 -7.64 -6.60 -12.23
CA VAL A 22 -6.27 -6.24 -11.87
C VAL A 22 -5.53 -5.77 -13.10
N ILE A 23 -4.94 -4.58 -13.02
CA ILE A 23 -4.13 -3.95 -14.06
C ILE A 23 -2.69 -3.87 -13.54
N PRO A 24 -1.86 -4.89 -13.80
CA PRO A 24 -0.45 -4.87 -13.44
C PRO A 24 0.34 -4.00 -14.41
N VAL A 25 1.09 -3.05 -13.87
CA VAL A 25 1.91 -2.11 -14.65
C VAL A 25 3.26 -1.93 -13.98
N HIS A 26 4.34 -2.13 -14.74
CA HIS A 26 5.66 -1.74 -14.27
C HIS A 26 5.79 -0.20 -14.25
N ILE A 27 6.44 0.38 -13.22
CA ILE A 27 6.51 1.83 -13.02
C ILE A 27 7.00 2.61 -14.25
N ASN A 28 7.97 2.08 -15.00
CA ASN A 28 8.48 2.70 -16.23
C ASN A 28 7.46 2.75 -17.39
N ALA A 29 6.42 1.91 -17.34
CA ALA A 29 5.33 1.83 -18.31
C ALA A 29 4.04 2.50 -17.77
N LEU A 30 4.03 2.96 -16.52
CA LEU A 30 2.92 3.70 -15.95
C LEU A 30 2.75 5.04 -16.68
N THR A 31 1.50 5.35 -17.00
CA THR A 31 1.11 6.56 -17.73
C THR A 31 -0.07 7.21 -17.02
N GLU A 32 -0.31 8.48 -17.33
CA GLU A 32 -1.46 9.23 -16.83
C GLU A 32 -2.79 8.53 -17.17
N ARG A 33 -2.89 7.87 -18.33
CA ARG A 33 -4.09 7.12 -18.71
C ARG A 33 -4.42 5.99 -17.75
N HIS A 34 -3.42 5.25 -17.26
CA HIS A 34 -3.63 4.19 -16.27
C HIS A 34 -4.16 4.77 -14.95
N ILE A 35 -3.57 5.88 -14.49
CA ILE A 35 -3.98 6.54 -13.25
C ILE A 35 -5.37 7.15 -13.39
N ALA A 36 -5.66 7.84 -14.50
CA ALA A 36 -6.96 8.46 -14.75
C ALA A 36 -8.08 7.42 -14.88
N ALA A 37 -7.82 6.29 -15.56
CA ALA A 37 -8.76 5.18 -15.63
C ALA A 37 -9.06 4.62 -14.24
N PHE A 38 -8.01 4.35 -13.46
CA PHE A 38 -8.16 3.88 -12.07
C PHE A 38 -8.94 4.86 -11.19
N ILE A 39 -8.63 6.16 -11.24
CA ILE A 39 -9.36 7.19 -10.48
C ILE A 39 -10.83 7.26 -10.91
N LYS A 40 -11.13 7.05 -12.20
CA LYS A 40 -12.51 7.05 -12.70
C LYS A 40 -13.35 5.88 -12.18
N SER A 41 -12.73 4.74 -11.85
CA SER A 41 -13.43 3.59 -11.24
C SER A 41 -13.79 3.78 -9.76
N ARG A 42 -13.35 4.89 -9.16
CA ARG A 42 -13.54 5.17 -7.75
C ARG A 42 -14.94 5.70 -7.49
N GLU A 43 -15.62 5.10 -6.52
CA GLU A 43 -16.95 5.55 -6.07
C GLU A 43 -16.89 6.49 -4.85
N ASN A 44 -15.78 6.51 -4.11
CA ASN A 44 -15.65 7.16 -2.81
C ASN A 44 -14.35 7.95 -2.67
N ASP A 45 -14.23 8.84 -1.68
CA ASP A 45 -12.99 9.61 -1.45
C ASP A 45 -11.86 8.83 -0.74
N PHE A 46 -11.84 7.52 -0.90
CA PHE A 46 -10.79 6.64 -0.39
C PHE A 46 -10.44 5.53 -1.38
N VAL A 47 -9.24 4.99 -1.22
CA VAL A 47 -8.75 3.82 -1.96
C VAL A 47 -8.09 2.85 -1.00
N GLY A 48 -8.22 1.56 -1.27
CA GLY A 48 -7.47 0.53 -0.57
C GLY A 48 -6.03 0.46 -1.10
N VAL A 49 -5.06 0.22 -0.24
CA VAL A 49 -3.63 0.17 -0.63
C VAL A 49 -2.93 -0.97 0.09
N ALA A 50 -2.09 -1.71 -0.63
CA ALA A 50 -1.20 -2.71 -0.04
C ALA A 50 0.20 -2.65 -0.65
N GLY A 51 1.21 -2.85 0.20
CA GLY A 51 2.60 -2.95 -0.21
C GLY A 51 3.07 -4.41 -0.30
N ALA A 52 3.99 -4.64 -1.22
CA ALA A 52 4.70 -5.89 -1.40
C ALA A 52 6.20 -5.68 -1.21
N TYR A 53 6.82 -6.60 -0.47
CA TYR A 53 8.21 -6.47 -0.04
C TYR A 53 9.04 -7.66 -0.50
N GLY A 54 10.17 -7.36 -1.13
CA GLY A 54 11.16 -8.35 -1.56
C GLY A 54 12.21 -8.64 -0.47
N PRO A 55 13.35 -9.22 -0.87
CA PRO A 55 14.49 -9.40 0.02
C PRO A 55 14.90 -8.10 0.72
N ARG A 56 15.37 -8.20 1.97
CA ARG A 56 15.74 -7.05 2.81
C ARG A 56 14.58 -6.06 3.06
N CYS A 57 13.34 -6.52 2.94
CA CYS A 57 12.13 -5.72 3.12
C CYS A 57 12.00 -4.52 2.16
N ALA A 58 12.69 -4.55 1.01
CA ALA A 58 12.57 -3.48 0.02
C ALA A 58 11.20 -3.52 -0.68
N LEU A 59 10.56 -2.37 -0.84
CA LEU A 59 9.29 -2.24 -1.54
C LEU A 59 9.45 -2.55 -3.04
N VAL A 60 8.83 -3.65 -3.49
CA VAL A 60 8.90 -4.13 -4.88
C VAL A 60 7.62 -3.87 -5.67
N ALA A 61 6.47 -3.74 -5.00
CA ALA A 61 5.22 -3.36 -5.65
C ALA A 61 4.26 -2.70 -4.67
N VAL A 62 3.32 -1.92 -5.19
CA VAL A 62 2.17 -1.36 -4.47
C VAL A 62 0.92 -1.57 -5.31
N ALA A 63 -0.14 -2.04 -4.67
CA ALA A 63 -1.46 -2.13 -5.28
C ALA A 63 -2.39 -1.08 -4.69
N PHE A 64 -3.17 -0.44 -5.56
CA PHE A 64 -4.25 0.48 -5.23
C PHE A 64 -5.56 -0.14 -5.66
N ALA A 65 -6.60 -0.04 -4.85
CA ALA A 65 -7.89 -0.68 -5.10
C ALA A 65 -9.07 0.29 -4.96
N THR A 66 -10.01 0.13 -5.88
CA THR A 66 -11.39 0.62 -5.85
C THR A 66 -12.34 -0.58 -5.71
N PRO A 67 -13.69 -0.44 -5.75
CA PRO A 67 -14.60 -1.57 -5.63
C PRO A 67 -14.37 -2.69 -6.65
N THR A 68 -13.98 -2.35 -7.88
CA THR A 68 -13.93 -3.29 -9.02
C THR A 68 -12.59 -3.28 -9.76
N GLU A 69 -11.68 -2.37 -9.45
CA GLU A 69 -10.37 -2.31 -10.10
C GLU A 69 -9.21 -2.27 -9.10
N VAL A 70 -8.10 -2.89 -9.50
CA VAL A 70 -6.82 -2.82 -8.80
C VAL A 70 -5.74 -2.38 -9.77
N LEU A 71 -5.11 -1.24 -9.51
CA LEU A 71 -3.89 -0.82 -10.19
C LEU A 71 -2.68 -1.35 -9.40
N LEU A 72 -1.97 -2.31 -9.97
CA LEU A 72 -0.78 -2.90 -9.34
C LEU A 72 0.48 -2.33 -9.99
N VAL A 73 1.21 -1.51 -9.25
CA VAL A 73 2.43 -0.84 -9.71
C VAL A 73 3.66 -1.58 -9.21
N ARG A 74 4.48 -2.11 -10.12
CA ARG A 74 5.75 -2.77 -9.77
C ARG A 74 6.94 -1.82 -9.92
N PHE A 75 7.84 -1.85 -8.93
CA PHE A 75 9.10 -1.13 -8.96
C PHE A 75 10.23 -2.04 -9.43
N SER A 76 11.22 -1.46 -10.11
CA SER A 76 12.42 -2.23 -10.47
C SER A 76 13.23 -2.55 -9.22
N SER A 77 13.77 -3.76 -9.15
CA SER A 77 14.72 -4.13 -8.11
C SER A 77 15.98 -3.26 -8.20
N SER A 78 16.68 -3.08 -7.08
CA SER A 78 17.96 -2.38 -7.03
C SER A 78 19.01 -2.98 -7.98
N GLU A 79 18.92 -4.27 -8.29
CA GLU A 79 19.88 -4.98 -9.14
C GLU A 79 19.68 -4.66 -10.63
N ASP A 80 18.43 -4.42 -11.05
CA ASP A 80 18.10 -4.05 -12.43
C ASP A 80 18.43 -2.58 -12.77
N ALA A 81 18.57 -1.74 -11.75
CA ALA A 81 18.84 -0.31 -11.89
C ALA A 81 20.29 -0.01 -12.31
N ALA A 82 21.24 -0.90 -11.97
CA ALA A 82 22.67 -0.68 -12.22
C ALA A 82 23.05 -0.74 -13.73
N LYS A 83 22.21 -1.33 -14.59
CA LYS A 83 22.51 -1.54 -16.02
C LYS A 83 21.82 -0.56 -16.98
N ARG A 84 21.03 0.41 -16.50
CA ARG A 84 20.12 1.19 -17.38
C ARG A 84 20.32 2.71 -17.23
N GLN A 85 21.01 3.27 -18.22
CA GLN A 85 21.31 4.68 -18.57
C GLN A 85 20.53 5.82 -17.87
N VAL A 86 21.27 6.94 -17.68
CA VAL A 86 20.87 8.24 -17.12
C VAL A 86 19.55 8.79 -17.68
N THR A 87 19.23 8.56 -18.95
CA THR A 87 17.95 9.00 -19.59
C THR A 87 16.71 8.32 -19.02
N ARG A 88 16.80 7.05 -18.57
CA ARG A 88 15.66 6.37 -17.90
C ARG A 88 15.42 6.87 -16.48
N LYS A 89 16.44 7.44 -15.82
CA LYS A 89 16.34 7.95 -14.44
C LYS A 89 15.41 9.16 -14.35
N ASN A 90 15.52 10.11 -15.28
CA ASN A 90 14.65 11.29 -15.32
C ASN A 90 13.19 10.93 -15.62
N ARG A 91 12.95 10.02 -16.58
CA ARG A 91 11.60 9.52 -16.88
C ARG A 91 10.99 8.81 -15.68
N ARG A 92 11.74 7.91 -15.02
CA ARG A 92 11.25 7.23 -13.81
C ARG A 92 10.88 8.25 -12.73
N ARG A 93 11.70 9.29 -12.52
CA ARG A 93 11.39 10.32 -11.52
C ARG A 93 10.09 11.05 -11.85
N SER A 94 9.91 11.47 -13.11
CA SER A 94 8.67 12.09 -13.58
C SER A 94 7.44 11.18 -13.39
N THR A 95 7.55 9.88 -13.65
CA THR A 95 6.45 8.93 -13.41
C THR A 95 6.15 8.72 -11.92
N LEU A 96 7.18 8.72 -11.07
CA LEU A 96 7.02 8.67 -9.62
C LEU A 96 6.34 9.93 -9.08
N ASP A 97 6.74 11.10 -9.55
CA ASP A 97 6.13 12.37 -9.16
C ASP A 97 4.66 12.42 -9.61
N MET A 98 4.34 11.92 -10.82
CA MET A 98 2.95 11.77 -11.29
C MET A 98 2.12 10.84 -10.40
N LEU A 99 2.63 9.65 -10.07
CA LEU A 99 1.97 8.70 -9.16
C LEU A 99 1.77 9.32 -7.77
N GLN A 100 2.78 10.04 -7.30
CA GLN A 100 2.73 10.75 -6.03
C GLN A 100 1.60 11.78 -6.03
N ASP A 101 1.60 12.70 -6.99
CA ASP A 101 0.71 13.85 -6.96
C ASP A 101 -0.74 13.46 -7.24
N ALA A 102 -0.97 12.53 -8.17
CA ALA A 102 -2.31 12.11 -8.56
C ALA A 102 -3.00 11.17 -7.54
N LEU A 103 -2.25 10.32 -6.83
CA LEU A 103 -2.83 9.33 -5.91
C LEU A 103 -2.36 9.51 -4.46
N LEU A 104 -1.05 9.42 -4.22
CA LEU A 104 -0.51 9.30 -2.85
C LEU A 104 -0.55 10.61 -2.05
N CYS A 105 -0.42 11.74 -2.72
CA CYS A 105 -0.42 13.10 -2.16
C CYS A 105 -1.72 13.88 -2.44
N HIS A 106 -2.70 13.26 -3.09
CA HIS A 106 -4.01 13.84 -3.30
C HIS A 106 -4.76 14.00 -1.96
N SER A 107 -5.12 15.24 -1.59
CA SER A 107 -5.73 15.58 -0.29
C SER A 107 -7.24 15.34 -0.21
N GLY A 108 -7.90 15.07 -1.35
CA GLY A 108 -9.28 14.58 -1.39
C GLY A 108 -9.37 13.04 -1.47
N MET A 109 -8.29 12.33 -1.14
CA MET A 109 -8.27 10.87 -1.26
C MET A 109 -7.53 10.25 -0.07
N GLN A 110 -8.25 9.52 0.76
CA GLN A 110 -7.67 8.76 1.86
C GLN A 110 -7.15 7.41 1.37
N LYS A 111 -6.02 6.98 1.91
CA LYS A 111 -5.41 5.69 1.55
C LYS A 111 -5.59 4.75 2.73
N LEU A 112 -6.29 3.63 2.54
CA LEU A 112 -6.56 2.66 3.60
C LEU A 112 -5.59 1.49 3.45
N SER A 113 -4.87 1.12 4.50
CA SER A 113 -3.96 -0.02 4.43
C SER A 113 -3.85 -0.75 5.76
N PHE A 114 -3.53 -2.04 5.69
CA PHE A 114 -3.00 -2.80 6.81
C PHE A 114 -1.50 -2.53 6.92
N ASN A 115 -1.05 -1.96 8.05
CA ASN A 115 0.34 -1.54 8.28
C ASN A 115 0.73 -0.32 7.42
N MET A 116 -0.11 0.72 7.47
CA MET A 116 0.14 1.95 6.70
C MET A 116 1.47 2.62 7.06
N ASP A 117 1.92 2.50 8.31
CA ASP A 117 3.21 2.98 8.78
C ASP A 117 4.39 2.36 8.01
N ARG A 118 4.39 1.03 7.86
CA ARG A 118 5.40 0.30 7.09
C ARG A 118 5.38 0.70 5.62
N LEU A 119 4.19 0.77 5.02
CA LEU A 119 4.03 1.17 3.63
C LEU A 119 4.54 2.59 3.40
N ALA A 120 4.12 3.54 4.23
CA ALA A 120 4.54 4.94 4.15
C ALA A 120 6.06 5.10 4.33
N THR A 121 6.65 4.36 5.27
CA THR A 121 8.10 4.35 5.50
C THR A 121 8.85 3.83 4.28
N SER A 122 8.37 2.73 3.68
CA SER A 122 9.04 2.10 2.54
C SER A 122 8.89 2.92 1.25
N LEU A 123 7.73 3.55 1.03
CA LEU A 123 7.54 4.53 -0.04
C LEU A 123 8.54 5.69 0.06
N PHE A 124 8.77 6.19 1.28
CA PHE A 124 9.68 7.30 1.53
C PHE A 124 11.16 6.90 1.40
N LEU A 125 11.56 5.79 2.03
CA LEU A 125 12.97 5.36 2.06
C LEU A 125 13.42 4.72 0.74
N ASP A 126 12.61 3.84 0.16
CA ASP A 126 13.02 3.04 -0.99
C ASP A 126 12.75 3.77 -2.31
N GLN A 127 11.57 4.41 -2.43
CA GLN A 127 11.13 5.03 -3.68
C GLN A 127 11.22 6.55 -3.68
N ARG A 128 11.51 7.18 -2.53
CA ARG A 128 11.52 8.66 -2.37
C ARG A 128 10.19 9.30 -2.79
N ILE A 129 9.09 8.61 -2.49
CA ILE A 129 7.71 9.04 -2.71
C ILE A 129 7.07 9.38 -1.38
N ARG A 130 6.22 10.42 -1.38
CA ARG A 130 5.44 10.82 -0.22
C ARG A 130 4.00 10.34 -0.30
N LEU A 131 3.47 10.05 0.86
CA LEU A 131 2.09 9.73 1.14
C LEU A 131 1.52 10.72 2.17
N VAL A 132 0.30 11.21 1.93
CA VAL A 132 -0.51 12.02 2.86
C VAL A 132 -1.83 11.30 3.14
N GLN A 133 -2.51 11.58 4.24
CA GLN A 133 -3.84 11.02 4.54
C GLN A 133 -3.89 9.48 4.47
N GLY A 134 -2.82 8.80 4.89
CA GLY A 134 -2.83 7.35 5.04
C GLY A 134 -3.54 6.96 6.33
N ILE A 135 -4.39 5.95 6.30
CA ILE A 135 -5.08 5.41 7.46
C ILE A 135 -4.63 3.97 7.65
N ASP A 136 -4.14 3.68 8.86
CA ASP A 136 -3.88 2.32 9.27
C ASP A 136 -5.16 1.69 9.83
N ILE A 137 -5.71 0.72 9.10
CA ILE A 137 -6.98 0.07 9.46
C ILE A 137 -6.88 -0.65 10.81
N GLN A 138 -5.71 -1.23 11.12
CA GLN A 138 -5.50 -1.97 12.36
C GLN A 138 -5.54 -1.05 13.59
N SER A 139 -4.95 0.14 13.48
CA SER A 139 -5.04 1.18 14.52
C SER A 139 -6.46 1.68 14.76
N ALA A 140 -7.35 1.55 13.77
CA ALA A 140 -8.74 1.94 13.92
C ALA A 140 -9.57 0.93 14.74
N VAL A 141 -9.15 -0.34 14.81
CA VAL A 141 -9.96 -1.42 15.42
C VAL A 141 -9.39 -2.00 16.71
N GLY A 142 -8.17 -1.64 17.09
CA GLY A 142 -7.58 -2.12 18.34
C GLY A 142 -6.30 -1.40 18.73
N PRO A 143 -5.70 -1.79 19.87
CA PRO A 143 -4.51 -1.13 20.39
C PRO A 143 -3.31 -1.32 19.47
N VAL A 144 -2.46 -0.28 19.40
CA VAL A 144 -1.24 -0.26 18.57
C VAL A 144 -0.27 -1.40 18.91
N SER A 145 -0.27 -1.88 20.15
CA SER A 145 0.59 -2.97 20.62
C SER A 145 0.29 -4.34 20.00
N CYS A 146 -0.87 -4.50 19.35
CA CYS A 146 -1.31 -5.76 18.72
C CYS A 146 -1.41 -5.64 17.19
N ARG A 147 -0.73 -4.64 16.59
CA ARG A 147 -0.62 -4.55 15.13
C ARG A 147 0.04 -5.81 14.59
N GLN A 148 -0.42 -6.28 13.44
CA GLN A 148 0.01 -7.51 12.73
C GLN A 148 -0.53 -8.81 13.32
N ASP A 149 -1.28 -8.75 14.42
CA ASP A 149 -1.96 -9.93 14.96
C ASP A 149 -3.14 -10.32 14.06
N MET A 150 -3.18 -11.58 13.63
CA MET A 150 -4.27 -12.11 12.82
C MET A 150 -5.68 -11.85 13.41
N PRO A 151 -5.92 -11.96 14.74
CA PRO A 151 -7.18 -11.53 15.34
C PRO A 151 -7.61 -10.11 14.99
N LEU A 152 -6.66 -9.17 14.90
CA LEU A 152 -6.94 -7.78 14.55
C LEU A 152 -7.29 -7.65 13.07
N VAL A 153 -6.60 -8.39 12.20
CA VAL A 153 -6.96 -8.50 10.77
C VAL A 153 -8.37 -9.06 10.60
N PHE A 154 -8.72 -10.14 11.32
CA PHE A 154 -10.08 -10.68 11.30
C PHE A 154 -11.11 -9.65 11.75
N LYS A 155 -10.84 -8.93 12.84
CA LYS A 155 -11.73 -7.88 13.35
C LYS A 155 -11.90 -6.76 12.33
N ALA A 156 -10.80 -6.29 11.74
CA ALA A 156 -10.77 -5.24 10.72
C ALA A 156 -11.57 -5.57 9.44
N LEU A 157 -11.74 -6.85 9.14
CA LEU A 157 -12.47 -7.31 7.96
C LEU A 157 -13.93 -7.71 8.28
N GLY A 158 -14.46 -7.35 9.47
CA GLY A 158 -15.84 -7.63 9.87
C GLY A 158 -16.03 -8.90 10.71
N GLY A 159 -14.95 -9.55 11.13
CA GLY A 159 -14.96 -10.67 12.07
C GLY A 159 -14.98 -12.07 11.41
N LYS A 160 -14.65 -13.11 12.19
CA LYS A 160 -14.52 -14.49 11.67
C LYS A 160 -15.79 -15.05 11.02
N GLN A 161 -16.96 -14.52 11.38
CA GLN A 161 -18.24 -15.03 10.84
C GLN A 161 -18.48 -14.63 9.40
N THR A 162 -17.96 -13.48 8.96
CA THR A 162 -18.11 -12.97 7.59
C THR A 162 -17.00 -13.44 6.65
N LEU A 163 -15.99 -14.14 7.18
CA LEU A 163 -14.73 -14.41 6.48
C LEU A 163 -14.45 -15.90 6.33
N HIS A 164 -13.80 -16.27 5.23
CA HIS A 164 -13.16 -17.57 5.08
C HIS A 164 -11.79 -17.54 5.77
N ALA A 165 -11.71 -18.04 7.01
CA ALA A 165 -10.53 -17.90 7.85
C ALA A 165 -9.24 -18.46 7.24
N SER A 166 -9.31 -19.57 6.54
CA SER A 166 -8.18 -20.15 5.81
C SER A 166 -7.66 -19.22 4.71
N ASN A 167 -8.56 -18.53 4.00
CA ASN A 167 -8.19 -17.61 2.92
C ASN A 167 -7.64 -16.29 3.46
N VAL A 168 -8.18 -15.78 4.58
CA VAL A 168 -7.57 -14.64 5.30
C VAL A 168 -6.15 -14.97 5.73
N ALA A 169 -5.92 -16.13 6.37
CA ALA A 169 -4.58 -16.55 6.78
C ALA A 169 -3.62 -16.70 5.59
N LYS A 170 -4.06 -17.29 4.47
CA LYS A 170 -3.27 -17.39 3.24
C LYS A 170 -2.95 -16.03 2.63
N CYS A 171 -3.90 -15.10 2.68
CA CYS A 171 -3.74 -13.78 2.08
C CYS A 171 -2.96 -12.83 2.97
N PHE A 172 -3.05 -12.89 4.30
CA PHE A 172 -2.48 -11.91 5.22
C PHE A 172 -1.36 -12.44 6.11
N GLY A 173 -1.22 -13.77 6.25
CA GLY A 173 -0.24 -14.39 7.15
C GLY A 173 1.17 -14.54 6.60
N ASP A 174 1.37 -14.47 5.28
CA ASP A 174 2.70 -14.56 4.65
C ASP A 174 3.09 -13.23 4.02
N GLU A 175 4.07 -12.53 4.58
CA GLU A 175 4.52 -11.25 4.06
C GLU A 175 5.43 -11.34 2.83
N LYS A 176 5.92 -12.54 2.49
CA LYS A 176 6.81 -12.69 1.34
C LYS A 176 6.04 -12.39 0.07
N PHE A 177 6.57 -11.46 -0.72
CA PHE A 177 6.02 -11.17 -2.04
C PHE A 177 6.26 -12.34 -2.98
N VAL A 178 5.20 -13.11 -3.23
CA VAL A 178 5.23 -14.24 -4.17
C VAL A 178 4.11 -14.15 -5.22
N ASP A 179 3.04 -13.38 -4.97
CA ASP A 179 1.83 -13.42 -5.81
C ASP A 179 1.09 -12.08 -5.90
N ASP A 180 0.90 -11.60 -7.13
CA ASP A 180 0.14 -10.39 -7.45
C ASP A 180 -1.33 -10.50 -7.04
N SER A 181 -1.91 -11.71 -7.11
CA SER A 181 -3.30 -11.97 -6.75
C SER A 181 -3.54 -11.69 -5.28
N LYS A 182 -2.63 -12.16 -4.41
CA LYS A 182 -2.68 -11.88 -2.97
C LYS A 182 -2.50 -10.40 -2.67
N LEU A 183 -1.59 -9.72 -3.38
CA LEU A 183 -1.38 -8.28 -3.19
C LEU A 183 -2.63 -7.49 -3.58
N ALA A 184 -3.25 -7.83 -4.72
CA ALA A 184 -4.49 -7.23 -5.18
C ALA A 184 -5.63 -7.46 -4.18
N ILE A 185 -5.79 -8.70 -3.69
CA ILE A 185 -6.78 -9.03 -2.65
C ILE A 185 -6.55 -8.22 -1.37
N ARG A 186 -5.31 -8.02 -0.92
CA ARG A 186 -5.01 -7.19 0.27
C ARG A 186 -5.43 -5.74 0.07
N ALA A 187 -5.09 -5.14 -1.07
CA ALA A 187 -5.47 -3.77 -1.38
C ALA A 187 -6.99 -3.64 -1.44
N TRP A 188 -7.67 -4.55 -2.14
CA TRP A 188 -9.12 -4.56 -2.27
C TRP A 188 -9.83 -4.82 -0.93
N ALA A 189 -9.33 -5.74 -0.10
CA ALA A 189 -9.86 -5.96 1.24
C ALA A 189 -9.65 -4.73 2.15
N SER A 190 -8.58 -3.95 1.95
CA SER A 190 -8.37 -2.67 2.64
C SER A 190 -9.40 -1.60 2.23
N TYR A 191 -9.86 -1.64 0.98
CA TYR A 191 -10.97 -0.80 0.53
C TYR A 191 -12.28 -1.23 1.23
N HIS A 192 -12.58 -2.53 1.19
CA HIS A 192 -13.82 -3.08 1.73
C HIS A 192 -13.92 -3.05 3.27
N SER A 193 -12.80 -2.99 3.99
CA SER A 193 -12.82 -2.83 5.44
C SER A 193 -13.55 -1.56 5.86
N MET A 194 -13.58 -0.52 5.02
CA MET A 194 -14.30 0.72 5.33
C MET A 194 -15.80 0.49 5.47
N ALA A 195 -16.41 -0.19 4.49
CA ALA A 195 -17.84 -0.48 4.49
C ALA A 195 -18.24 -1.41 5.65
N THR A 196 -17.34 -2.31 6.07
CA THR A 196 -17.62 -3.27 7.16
C THR A 196 -17.42 -2.67 8.55
N LEU A 197 -16.43 -1.81 8.74
CA LEU A 197 -16.10 -1.25 10.05
C LEU A 197 -16.86 0.03 10.36
N PHE A 198 -17.20 0.81 9.33
CA PHE A 198 -17.60 2.20 9.48
C PHE A 198 -18.78 2.57 8.55
N PRO A 199 -19.90 1.82 8.58
CA PRO A 199 -21.03 2.05 7.67
C PRO A 199 -21.60 3.47 7.77
N ASP A 200 -21.54 4.08 8.96
CA ASP A 200 -22.08 5.42 9.22
C ASP A 200 -21.00 6.47 9.56
N SER A 201 -19.71 6.13 9.44
CA SER A 201 -18.64 6.97 10.01
C SER A 201 -17.99 7.87 8.97
N SER A 202 -17.83 9.15 9.32
CA SER A 202 -16.90 10.01 8.61
C SER A 202 -15.47 9.58 8.91
N LEU A 203 -14.71 9.27 7.87
CA LEU A 203 -13.28 8.97 7.92
C LEU A 203 -12.40 10.05 8.58
N ARG A 204 -12.97 11.21 8.93
CA ARG A 204 -12.30 12.34 9.60
C ARG A 204 -11.80 12.02 11.01
N ASN A 205 -12.31 10.95 11.63
CA ASN A 205 -11.99 10.60 13.02
C ASN A 205 -10.70 9.77 13.17
N PHE A 206 -10.10 9.29 12.09
CA PHE A 206 -8.89 8.45 12.16
C PHE A 206 -7.61 9.28 12.15
N SER A 207 -6.64 8.87 12.97
CA SER A 207 -5.29 9.39 12.90
C SER A 207 -4.69 9.09 11.53
N THR A 208 -4.14 10.11 10.87
CA THR A 208 -3.54 9.96 9.55
C THR A 208 -2.01 9.88 9.61
N VAL A 209 -1.45 9.08 8.71
CA VAL A 209 -0.02 8.99 8.42
C VAL A 209 0.30 9.96 7.28
N ASP A 210 1.22 10.89 7.54
CA ASP A 210 1.68 11.89 6.57
C ASP A 210 3.22 12.01 6.59
N THR A 211 3.81 11.68 5.46
CA THR A 211 5.27 11.71 5.21
C THR A 211 5.79 13.05 4.70
N LYS A 212 4.95 14.01 4.31
CA LYS A 212 5.38 15.40 4.01
C LYS A 212 6.02 16.06 5.23
N SER A 213 5.62 15.65 6.42
CA SER A 213 6.15 16.17 7.69
C SER A 213 7.54 15.63 8.07
N LEU A 214 8.02 14.56 7.42
CA LEU A 214 9.24 13.86 7.85
C LEU A 214 10.50 14.72 7.73
N ASP A 215 10.63 15.58 6.72
CA ASP A 215 11.81 16.44 6.59
C ASP A 215 11.96 17.45 7.74
N LYS A 216 10.84 17.86 8.35
CA LYS A 216 10.81 18.81 9.46
C LYS A 216 11.23 18.18 10.79
N LYS A 217 10.96 16.88 10.98
CA LYS A 217 11.33 16.14 12.20
C LYS A 217 12.72 15.52 12.10
N VAL A 218 13.12 15.01 10.94
CA VAL A 218 14.45 14.39 10.74
C VAL A 218 15.58 15.41 10.91
N ARG A 219 15.38 16.68 10.52
CA ARG A 219 16.37 17.75 10.79
C ARG A 219 16.53 18.10 12.28
N ARG A 220 15.57 17.77 13.14
CA ARG A 220 15.64 18.07 14.60
C ARG A 220 16.18 16.91 15.43
N SER A 221 16.15 15.67 14.94
CA SER A 221 16.65 14.51 15.68
C SER A 221 18.08 14.09 15.31
N TRP A 222 18.60 14.50 14.15
CA TRP A 222 19.96 14.14 13.72
C TRP A 222 21.05 15.09 14.24
N CYS A 223 20.69 16.25 14.83
CA CYS A 223 21.65 17.09 15.56
C CYS A 223 21.87 16.65 17.02
N THR A 224 21.18 15.62 17.51
CA THR A 224 21.23 15.22 18.93
C THR A 224 21.62 13.76 19.17
N VAL A 225 21.83 12.97 18.11
CA VAL A 225 22.45 11.64 18.24
C VAL A 225 23.86 11.75 17.69
N SER A 226 24.74 12.26 18.55
CA SER A 226 26.18 12.20 18.37
C SER A 226 26.60 10.78 18.03
N PHE A 227 27.36 10.68 16.95
CA PHE A 227 28.34 9.63 16.67
C PHE A 227 28.98 9.11 17.96
N THR A 228 28.46 8.03 18.52
CA THR A 228 29.19 7.22 19.50
C THR A 228 28.69 5.79 19.44
N ARG A 229 29.67 4.88 19.29
CA ARG A 229 29.59 3.42 19.40
C ARG A 229 28.93 2.65 18.26
N LEU A 230 29.77 2.22 17.31
CA LEU A 230 30.10 0.80 17.15
C LEU A 230 31.34 0.64 16.24
N MET A 231 32.51 0.94 16.83
CA MET A 231 33.72 0.18 16.57
C MET A 231 33.99 -0.64 17.84
N ILE A 232 34.66 -1.79 17.67
CA ILE A 232 35.05 -2.79 18.70
C ILE A 232 33.92 -3.83 18.91
N GLN A 233 34.07 -5.14 18.68
CA GLN A 233 35.20 -6.09 18.68
C GLN A 233 34.84 -7.24 17.70
N ARG A 234 35.71 -7.65 16.77
CA ARG A 234 36.58 -8.85 16.85
C ARG A 234 35.90 -10.10 17.36
#